data_AF-A0A4P6FQS2-F1
#
_entry.id   AF-A0A4P6FQS2-F1
#
_cell.length_a   1.000
_cell.length_b   1.000
_cell.length_c   1.000
_cell.angle_alpha   90.00
_cell.angle_beta   90.00
_cell.angle_gamma   90.00
#
_symmetry.space_group_name_H-M   'P 1'
#
loop_
_entity.id
_entity.type
_entity.pdbx_description
1 polymer ?
#
loop_
_entity_poly.entity_id
_entity_poly.type
_entity_poly.pdbx_seq_one_letter_code
_entity_poly.pdbx_strand_id
1 'polypeptide(L)'
;MSGGIRPRKSRTLLAAAATIAVSIGLSGCSPATDPASDSAPTFDPKPAELSVETAISRFFSFLYDAGSPETALERTDLNVDLASDLALFLTDDGYFNVEDRTKLLDVEDISVTSDGARATATVTYEVAGTEVTAPIELVRTDEPMANTQLVDYAVVIPTDAFGIDATGAELLPPDTVYTIGEYDDDVSAVFRAAVGWAAPDGTLPRIPAFGGTYPLTITVPGDGGFTDTLVLKTSTFYGGDGTDGVLEAFAHAHGF
;
A
#
# COMPACT_ATOMS: atom_id res chain seq x y z
N MET A 1 12.57 -26.17 38.10
CA MET A 1 11.55 -26.97 38.81
C MET A 1 10.19 -26.54 38.28
N SER A 2 9.37 -27.52 37.86
CA SER A 2 7.98 -27.43 37.32
C SER A 2 7.79 -26.56 36.06
N GLY A 3 7.45 -27.06 34.87
CA GLY A 3 6.80 -28.32 34.49
C GLY A 3 5.27 -28.16 34.47
N GLY A 4 4.66 -28.04 33.29
CA GLY A 4 3.21 -27.86 33.14
C GLY A 4 2.69 -27.99 31.71
N ILE A 5 3.03 -29.07 31.01
CA ILE A 5 2.36 -29.51 29.76
C ILE A 5 1.08 -30.27 30.13
N ARG A 6 -0.07 -29.91 29.55
CA ARG A 6 -1.33 -30.70 29.58
C ARG A 6 -2.22 -30.34 28.37
N PRO A 7 -3.13 -31.24 27.92
CA PRO A 7 -2.85 -32.12 26.79
C PRO A 7 -3.86 -32.05 25.62
N ARG A 8 -3.38 -32.53 24.46
CA ARG A 8 -4.14 -32.94 23.26
C ARG A 8 -5.28 -33.89 23.63
N LYS A 9 -6.52 -33.55 23.24
CA LYS A 9 -7.66 -34.49 23.26
C LYS A 9 -7.62 -35.35 21.99
N SER A 10 -7.26 -36.62 22.15
CA SER A 10 -7.60 -37.67 21.21
C SER A 10 -9.05 -38.09 21.40
N ARG A 11 -9.74 -38.41 20.30
CA ARG A 11 -10.95 -39.22 20.32
C ARG A 11 -10.81 -40.27 19.22
N THR A 12 -10.46 -41.47 19.67
CA THR A 12 -10.63 -42.74 18.97
C THR A 12 -11.72 -43.49 19.73
N LEU A 13 -12.64 -44.15 19.03
CA LEU A 13 -13.63 -45.20 19.41
C LEU A 13 -14.78 -45.02 18.38
N LEU A 14 -15.40 -46.01 17.74
CA LEU A 14 -15.28 -47.46 17.72
C LEU A 14 -15.88 -47.93 16.38
N ALA A 15 -15.38 -49.05 15.85
CA ALA A 15 -15.98 -49.76 14.73
C ALA A 15 -17.31 -50.44 15.14
N ALA A 16 -18.27 -50.49 14.21
CA ALA A 16 -19.28 -51.53 14.18
C ALA A 16 -19.73 -51.78 12.73
N ALA A 17 -19.34 -52.93 12.21
CA ALA A 17 -19.80 -53.49 10.95
C ALA A 17 -21.25 -53.98 11.08
N ALA A 18 -22.06 -53.74 10.05
CA ALA A 18 -23.31 -54.45 9.83
C ALA A 18 -23.45 -54.72 8.33
N THR A 19 -23.07 -55.94 7.94
CA THR A 19 -23.32 -56.56 6.64
C THR A 19 -24.75 -57.12 6.64
N ILE A 20 -25.60 -56.67 5.72
CA ILE A 20 -26.80 -57.42 5.29
C ILE A 20 -26.85 -57.39 3.76
N ALA A 21 -27.04 -58.58 3.20
CA ALA A 21 -26.96 -58.90 1.79
C ALA A 21 -28.25 -58.59 1.01
N VAL A 22 -28.04 -58.09 -0.22
CA VAL A 22 -28.67 -58.42 -1.51
C VAL A 22 -30.17 -58.72 -1.56
N SER A 23 -30.89 -57.89 -2.33
CA SER A 23 -31.96 -58.36 -3.20
C SER A 23 -31.84 -57.71 -4.59
N ILE A 24 -31.73 -58.58 -5.59
CA ILE A 24 -31.62 -58.29 -7.02
C ILE A 24 -32.99 -57.83 -7.54
N GLY A 25 -33.02 -56.67 -8.18
CA GLY A 25 -34.14 -56.20 -9.01
C GLY A 25 -33.60 -55.68 -10.33
N LEU A 26 -33.60 -56.53 -11.35
CA LEU A 26 -33.38 -56.15 -12.74
C LEU A 26 -34.57 -55.32 -13.22
N SER A 27 -34.34 -54.12 -13.77
CA SER A 27 -35.10 -53.51 -14.89
C SER A 27 -34.60 -52.09 -15.19
N GLY A 28 -34.13 -51.85 -16.42
CA GLY A 28 -34.29 -50.56 -17.10
C GLY A 28 -33.08 -49.61 -17.21
N CYS A 29 -32.45 -49.67 -18.39
CA CYS A 29 -31.90 -48.58 -19.21
C CYS A 29 -30.98 -47.47 -18.65
N SER A 30 -29.86 -47.36 -19.36
CA SER A 30 -28.96 -46.21 -19.62
C SER A 30 -27.76 -46.03 -18.68
N PRO A 31 -26.54 -45.91 -19.23
CA PRO A 31 -25.42 -45.41 -18.45
C PRO A 31 -25.74 -43.96 -18.08
N ALA A 32 -25.76 -43.67 -16.78
CA ALA A 32 -25.69 -42.30 -16.31
C ALA A 32 -24.32 -41.79 -16.71
N THR A 33 -24.27 -41.02 -17.79
CA THR A 33 -23.17 -40.10 -18.08
C THR A 33 -23.10 -39.17 -16.88
N ASP A 34 -22.00 -39.21 -16.13
CA ASP A 34 -21.65 -38.11 -15.24
C ASP A 34 -21.72 -36.82 -16.06
N PRO A 35 -22.51 -35.80 -15.66
CA PRO A 35 -22.29 -34.48 -16.19
C PRO A 35 -20.99 -34.00 -15.54
N ALA A 36 -19.87 -34.28 -16.20
CA ALA A 36 -18.70 -33.44 -16.11
C ALA A 36 -19.14 -32.05 -16.60
N SER A 37 -19.54 -31.20 -15.67
CA SER A 37 -19.80 -29.79 -15.92
C SER A 37 -19.28 -28.97 -14.75
N ASP A 38 -18.02 -29.18 -14.41
CA ASP A 38 -17.20 -28.11 -13.85
C ASP A 38 -16.88 -27.14 -15.00
N SER A 39 -17.89 -26.36 -15.41
CA SER A 39 -17.60 -25.10 -16.06
C SER A 39 -17.06 -24.21 -14.96
N ALA A 40 -15.76 -23.92 -15.00
CA ALA A 40 -15.18 -22.86 -14.19
C ALA A 40 -16.09 -21.61 -14.30
N PRO A 41 -16.36 -20.89 -13.21
CA PRO A 41 -17.25 -19.74 -13.24
C PRO A 41 -16.80 -18.79 -14.36
N THR A 42 -17.70 -18.52 -15.31
CA THR A 42 -17.43 -17.58 -16.39
C THR A 42 -17.30 -16.19 -15.79
N PHE A 43 -16.18 -15.53 -16.03
CA PHE A 43 -15.94 -14.16 -15.59
C PHE A 43 -16.89 -13.19 -16.31
N ASP A 44 -17.62 -12.38 -15.54
CA ASP A 44 -18.46 -11.30 -16.06
C ASP A 44 -17.69 -9.98 -15.92
N PRO A 45 -17.38 -9.29 -17.04
CA PRO A 45 -16.59 -8.06 -17.01
C PRO A 45 -17.30 -6.91 -16.28
N LYS A 46 -18.64 -6.82 -16.30
CA LYS A 46 -19.35 -5.68 -15.70
C LYS A 46 -19.25 -5.63 -14.17
N PRO A 47 -19.49 -6.73 -13.43
CA PRO A 47 -19.19 -6.78 -12.00
C PRO A 47 -17.72 -6.54 -11.67
N ALA A 48 -16.79 -6.91 -12.56
CA ALA A 48 -15.38 -6.70 -12.35
C ALA A 48 -14.96 -5.24 -12.52
N GLU A 49 -15.48 -4.54 -13.53
CA GLU A 49 -15.29 -3.09 -13.70
C GLU A 49 -15.78 -2.33 -12.46
N LEU A 50 -16.96 -2.68 -11.95
CA LEU A 50 -17.49 -2.11 -10.70
C LEU A 50 -16.60 -2.43 -9.48
N SER A 51 -16.02 -3.63 -9.44
CA SER A 51 -15.08 -4.03 -8.38
C SER A 51 -13.83 -3.16 -8.40
N VAL A 52 -13.28 -2.90 -9.59
CA VAL A 52 -12.10 -2.04 -9.79
C VAL A 52 -12.40 -0.61 -9.38
N GLU A 53 -13.51 -0.03 -9.87
CA GLU A 53 -13.92 1.33 -9.50
C GLU A 53 -14.08 1.50 -7.98
N THR A 54 -14.68 0.50 -7.33
CA THR A 54 -14.87 0.49 -5.88
C THR A 54 -13.54 0.38 -5.13
N ALA A 55 -12.62 -0.48 -5.59
CA ALA A 55 -11.31 -0.63 -4.98
C ALA A 55 -10.50 0.67 -5.07
N ILE A 56 -10.50 1.33 -6.24
CA ILE A 56 -9.85 2.63 -6.44
C ILE A 56 -10.46 3.68 -5.52
N SER A 57 -11.79 3.82 -5.54
CA SER A 57 -12.49 4.80 -4.71
C SER A 57 -12.20 4.62 -3.23
N ARG A 58 -12.10 3.37 -2.77
CA ARG A 58 -11.78 3.03 -1.39
C ARG A 58 -10.32 3.33 -1.04
N PHE A 59 -9.38 3.00 -1.92
CA PHE A 59 -7.97 3.31 -1.71
C PHE A 59 -7.76 4.83 -1.55
N PHE A 60 -8.30 5.63 -2.46
CA PHE A 60 -8.16 7.09 -2.39
C PHE A 60 -8.94 7.72 -1.22
N SER A 61 -10.06 7.13 -0.78
CA SER A 61 -10.75 7.63 0.41
C SER A 61 -9.94 7.42 1.69
N PHE A 62 -9.06 6.40 1.74
CA PHE A 62 -8.11 6.25 2.83
C PHE A 62 -7.01 7.32 2.82
N LEU A 63 -6.56 7.75 1.64
CA LEU A 63 -5.59 8.84 1.51
C LEU A 63 -6.18 10.21 1.88
N TYR A 64 -7.44 10.47 1.50
CA TYR A 64 -8.05 11.78 1.67
C TYR A 64 -9.01 11.88 2.87
N ASP A 65 -10.15 11.19 2.80
CA ASP A 65 -11.27 11.40 3.73
C ASP A 65 -11.03 10.77 5.10
N ALA A 66 -10.60 9.50 5.12
CA ALA A 66 -10.32 8.79 6.35
C ALA A 66 -8.94 9.14 6.91
N GLY A 67 -8.01 9.59 6.05
CA GLY A 67 -6.65 9.96 6.44
C GLY A 67 -5.89 8.81 7.11
N SER A 68 -6.07 7.58 6.65
CA SER A 68 -5.46 6.37 7.19
C SER A 68 -4.49 5.76 6.17
N PRO A 69 -3.23 6.25 6.13
CA PRO A 69 -2.22 5.78 5.17
C PRO A 69 -1.88 4.29 5.39
N GLU A 70 -1.92 3.78 6.62
CA GLU A 70 -1.72 2.36 6.92
C GLU A 70 -2.77 1.49 6.20
N THR A 71 -4.05 1.89 6.30
CA THR A 71 -5.13 1.17 5.63
C THR A 71 -5.05 1.31 4.10
N ALA A 72 -4.57 2.45 3.60
CA ALA A 72 -4.30 2.62 2.19
C ALA A 72 -3.19 1.67 1.71
N LEU A 73 -2.10 1.54 2.48
CA LEU A 73 -0.98 0.65 2.19
C LEU A 73 -1.43 -0.83 2.13
N GLU A 74 -2.33 -1.27 3.02
CA GLU A 74 -2.93 -2.62 2.97
C GLU A 74 -3.69 -2.92 1.67
N ARG A 75 -4.02 -1.89 0.88
CA ARG A 75 -4.69 -1.99 -0.43
C ARG A 75 -3.71 -1.85 -1.59
N THR A 76 -2.42 -2.03 -1.34
CA THR A 76 -1.36 -2.01 -2.36
C THR A 76 -0.65 -3.35 -2.43
N ASP A 77 0.22 -3.52 -3.43
CA ASP A 77 1.12 -4.68 -3.53
C ASP A 77 2.46 -4.49 -2.79
N LEU A 78 2.62 -3.38 -2.06
CA LEU A 78 3.84 -3.06 -1.32
C LEU A 78 3.92 -3.83 -0.01
N ASN A 79 5.15 -4.14 0.39
CA ASN A 79 5.47 -4.75 1.69
C ASN A 79 6.40 -3.83 2.48
N VAL A 80 5.81 -2.89 3.22
CA VAL A 80 6.55 -1.93 4.05
C VAL A 80 6.48 -2.35 5.52
N ASP A 81 7.62 -2.34 6.19
CA ASP A 81 7.67 -2.55 7.64
C ASP A 81 7.26 -1.26 8.37
N LEU A 82 5.98 -1.20 8.78
CA LEU A 82 5.42 -0.06 9.50
C LEU A 82 6.04 0.17 10.88
N ALA A 83 6.79 -0.80 11.42
CA ALA A 83 7.53 -0.62 12.67
C ALA A 83 8.90 0.07 12.46
N SER A 84 9.33 0.25 11.21
CA SER A 84 10.59 0.93 10.87
C SER A 84 10.46 2.44 11.03
N ASP A 85 11.53 3.09 11.50
CA ASP A 85 11.63 4.56 11.53
C ASP A 85 11.44 5.18 10.14
N LEU A 86 11.73 4.45 9.05
CA LEU A 86 11.48 4.92 7.68
C LEU A 86 9.99 5.12 7.38
N ALA A 87 9.10 4.35 8.02
CA ALA A 87 7.68 4.34 7.71
C ALA A 87 6.87 5.39 8.49
N LEU A 88 7.53 6.34 9.16
CA LEU A 88 6.84 7.33 10.02
C LEU A 88 5.76 8.14 9.27
N PHE A 89 5.99 8.50 8.01
CA PHE A 89 4.99 9.22 7.19
C PHE A 89 3.81 8.35 6.75
N LEU A 90 3.85 7.04 7.01
CA LEU A 90 2.74 6.12 6.85
C LEU A 90 2.00 5.86 8.16
N THR A 91 2.35 6.54 9.25
CA THR A 91 1.57 6.52 10.50
C THR A 91 0.51 7.62 10.50
N ASP A 92 -0.54 7.47 11.30
CA ASP A 92 -1.59 8.49 11.44
C ASP A 92 -1.00 9.87 11.85
N ASP A 93 -0.04 9.89 12.78
CA ASP A 93 0.59 11.13 13.27
C ASP A 93 1.44 11.81 12.18
N GLY A 94 2.29 11.04 11.48
CA GLY A 94 3.11 11.59 10.40
C GLY A 94 2.27 12.09 9.23
N TYR A 95 1.23 11.34 8.87
CA TYR A 95 0.37 11.67 7.73
C TYR A 95 -0.64 12.79 8.04
N PHE A 96 -0.96 13.01 9.32
CA PHE A 96 -1.80 14.12 9.73
C PHE A 96 -1.22 15.48 9.29
N ASN A 97 0.11 15.59 9.28
CA ASN A 97 0.83 16.81 8.92
C ASN A 97 1.01 17.02 7.40
N VAL A 98 0.54 16.09 6.57
CA VAL A 98 0.61 16.20 5.11
C VAL A 98 -0.51 17.10 4.60
N GLU A 99 -0.13 18.15 3.88
CA GLU A 99 -1.03 19.09 3.19
C GLU A 99 -1.37 18.58 1.78
N ASP A 100 -2.42 19.13 1.16
CA ASP A 100 -2.82 18.81 -0.22
C ASP A 100 -2.83 17.30 -0.53
N ARG A 101 -3.38 16.50 0.40
CA ARG A 101 -3.40 15.05 0.32
C ARG A 101 -4.12 14.59 -0.94
N THR A 102 -3.68 13.43 -1.43
CA THR A 102 -4.19 12.87 -2.68
C THR A 102 -5.70 12.63 -2.62
N LYS A 103 -6.46 13.32 -3.48
CA LYS A 103 -7.91 13.22 -3.59
C LYS A 103 -8.33 12.69 -4.95
N LEU A 104 -9.13 11.63 -4.97
CA LEU A 104 -9.74 11.13 -6.20
C LEU A 104 -10.76 12.14 -6.75
N LEU A 105 -10.69 12.39 -8.05
CA LEU A 105 -11.65 13.21 -8.78
C LEU A 105 -12.51 12.37 -9.72
N ASP A 106 -11.89 11.45 -10.46
CA ASP A 106 -12.59 10.64 -11.47
C ASP A 106 -11.90 9.31 -11.79
N VAL A 107 -12.68 8.33 -12.25
CA VAL A 107 -12.22 7.00 -12.69
C VAL A 107 -12.87 6.66 -14.03
N GLU A 108 -12.05 6.47 -15.06
CA GLU A 108 -12.49 6.19 -16.43
C GLU A 108 -11.69 5.04 -17.06
N ASP A 109 -12.09 4.63 -18.27
CA ASP A 109 -11.36 3.66 -19.11
C ASP A 109 -10.96 2.35 -18.41
N ILE A 110 -11.84 1.82 -17.57
CA ILE A 110 -11.59 0.57 -16.84
C ILE A 110 -11.49 -0.60 -17.83
N SER A 111 -10.40 -1.35 -17.76
CA SER A 111 -10.19 -2.57 -18.51
C SER A 111 -9.77 -3.69 -17.58
N VAL A 112 -10.42 -4.85 -17.71
CA VAL A 112 -10.11 -6.03 -16.89
C VAL A 112 -9.73 -7.19 -17.80
N THR A 113 -8.64 -7.87 -17.43
CA THR A 113 -8.17 -9.08 -18.12
C THR A 113 -9.24 -10.17 -18.10
N SER A 114 -9.22 -11.08 -19.09
CA SER A 114 -10.27 -12.08 -19.27
C SER A 114 -10.38 -13.10 -18.13
N ASP A 115 -9.32 -13.29 -17.35
CA ASP A 115 -9.29 -14.12 -16.13
C ASP A 115 -9.59 -13.32 -14.85
N GLY A 116 -9.76 -12.00 -14.97
CA GLY A 116 -9.98 -11.08 -13.86
C GLY A 116 -8.80 -10.93 -12.92
N ALA A 117 -7.59 -11.35 -13.30
CA ALA A 117 -6.43 -11.31 -12.41
C ALA A 117 -5.80 -9.91 -12.33
N ARG A 118 -5.92 -9.14 -13.42
CA ARG A 118 -5.40 -7.77 -13.53
C ARG A 118 -6.42 -6.82 -14.12
N ALA A 119 -6.33 -5.57 -13.73
CA ALA A 119 -7.09 -4.47 -14.29
C ALA A 119 -6.22 -3.23 -14.48
N THR A 120 -6.69 -2.34 -15.34
CA THR A 120 -6.15 -0.99 -15.52
C THR A 120 -7.31 -0.01 -15.51
N ALA A 121 -7.09 1.20 -15.00
CA ALA A 121 -8.03 2.30 -15.09
C ALA A 121 -7.29 3.62 -15.32
N THR A 122 -7.89 4.56 -16.04
CA THR A 122 -7.42 5.94 -16.07
C THR A 122 -8.03 6.67 -14.89
N VAL A 123 -7.20 7.26 -14.04
CA VAL A 123 -7.66 7.95 -12.83
C VAL A 123 -7.21 9.40 -12.87
N THR A 124 -8.15 10.30 -12.59
CA THR A 124 -7.87 11.72 -12.36
C THR A 124 -7.95 12.01 -10.87
N TYR A 125 -6.90 12.61 -10.32
CA TYR A 125 -6.79 12.93 -8.91
C TYR A 125 -6.05 14.25 -8.69
N GLU A 126 -6.28 14.89 -7.55
CA GLU A 126 -5.52 16.05 -7.09
C GLU A 126 -4.44 15.59 -6.11
N VAL A 127 -3.21 16.07 -6.26
CA VAL A 127 -2.09 15.82 -5.33
C VAL A 127 -1.18 17.05 -5.28
N ALA A 128 -0.74 17.45 -4.09
CA ALA A 128 0.18 18.58 -3.91
C ALA A 128 -0.28 19.88 -4.61
N GLY A 129 -1.60 20.09 -4.69
CA GLY A 129 -2.26 21.22 -5.34
C GLY A 129 -2.30 21.15 -6.87
N THR A 130 -2.03 19.98 -7.46
CA THR A 130 -2.01 19.74 -8.91
C THR A 130 -2.96 18.62 -9.30
N GLU A 131 -3.75 18.83 -10.36
CA GLU A 131 -4.56 17.77 -10.98
C GLU A 131 -3.69 16.91 -11.90
N VAL A 132 -3.78 15.59 -11.74
CA VAL A 132 -3.03 14.59 -12.50
C VAL A 132 -4.00 13.54 -13.04
N THR A 133 -3.88 13.21 -14.32
CA THR A 133 -4.57 12.08 -14.96
C THR A 133 -3.54 11.05 -15.39
N ALA A 134 -3.64 9.83 -14.86
CA ALA A 134 -2.68 8.76 -15.14
C ALA A 134 -3.36 7.38 -15.15
N PRO A 135 -2.82 6.43 -15.93
CA PRO A 135 -3.23 5.04 -15.80
C PRO A 135 -2.70 4.45 -14.48
N ILE A 136 -3.52 3.64 -13.82
CA ILE A 136 -3.12 2.82 -12.68
C ILE A 136 -3.37 1.34 -12.98
N GLU A 137 -2.50 0.50 -12.44
CA GLU A 137 -2.63 -0.95 -12.52
C GLU A 137 -3.17 -1.51 -11.22
N LEU A 138 -3.97 -2.57 -11.32
CA LEU A 138 -4.50 -3.29 -10.17
C LEU A 138 -4.34 -4.79 -10.36
N VAL A 139 -4.13 -5.48 -9.24
CA VAL A 139 -4.09 -6.94 -9.16
C VAL A 139 -5.21 -7.44 -8.26
N ARG A 140 -5.92 -8.49 -8.70
CA ARG A 140 -6.98 -9.10 -7.89
C ARG A 140 -6.37 -9.72 -6.65
N THR A 141 -6.98 -9.48 -5.49
CA THR A 141 -6.56 -10.12 -4.25
C THR A 141 -7.36 -11.41 -4.01
N ASP A 142 -6.84 -12.27 -3.14
CA ASP A 142 -7.54 -13.52 -2.77
C ASP A 142 -8.69 -13.26 -1.77
N GLU A 143 -8.81 -12.04 -1.25
CA GLU A 143 -9.83 -11.67 -0.28
C GLU A 143 -11.05 -11.06 -1.00
N PRO A 144 -12.26 -11.60 -0.80
CA PRO A 144 -13.46 -10.95 -1.33
C PRO A 144 -13.74 -9.65 -0.58
N MET A 145 -14.34 -8.69 -1.25
CA MET A 145 -14.77 -7.46 -0.60
C MET A 145 -15.83 -7.78 0.48
N ALA A 146 -15.61 -7.27 1.69
CA ALA A 146 -16.44 -7.60 2.85
C ALA A 146 -17.92 -7.28 2.60
N ASN A 147 -18.77 -8.30 2.80
CA ASN A 147 -20.23 -8.22 2.66
C ASN A 147 -20.73 -7.85 1.25
N THR A 148 -19.94 -8.07 0.20
CA THR A 148 -20.38 -7.91 -1.19
C THR A 148 -20.14 -9.19 -2.00
N GLN A 149 -20.65 -9.23 -3.23
CA GLN A 149 -20.32 -10.26 -4.22
C GLN A 149 -19.13 -9.87 -5.10
N LEU A 150 -18.47 -8.75 -4.81
CA LEU A 150 -17.38 -8.20 -5.60
C LEU A 150 -16.06 -8.82 -5.17
N VAL A 151 -15.17 -9.00 -6.15
CA VAL A 151 -13.77 -9.34 -5.89
C VAL A 151 -13.03 -8.08 -5.45
N ASP A 152 -11.97 -8.20 -4.65
CA ASP A 152 -11.16 -7.06 -4.27
C ASP A 152 -9.91 -6.94 -5.14
N TYR A 153 -9.35 -5.74 -5.21
CA TYR A 153 -8.17 -5.43 -5.99
C TYR A 153 -7.21 -4.57 -5.16
N ALA A 154 -5.91 -4.83 -5.31
CA ALA A 154 -4.85 -3.99 -4.77
C ALA A 154 -4.27 -3.11 -5.88
N VAL A 155 -3.97 -1.86 -5.57
CA VAL A 155 -3.27 -0.94 -6.46
C VAL A 155 -1.81 -1.35 -6.55
N VAL A 156 -1.29 -1.48 -7.77
CA VAL A 156 0.12 -1.78 -8.02
C VAL A 156 0.92 -0.48 -7.98
N ILE A 157 1.94 -0.42 -7.12
CA ILE A 157 2.80 0.76 -6.98
C ILE A 157 4.25 0.40 -7.37
N PRO A 158 4.91 1.19 -8.24
CA PRO A 158 6.32 1.01 -8.51
C PRO A 158 7.15 1.23 -7.25
N THR A 159 7.79 0.16 -6.74
CA THR A 159 8.53 0.20 -5.47
C THR A 159 9.70 1.19 -5.49
N ASP A 160 10.33 1.37 -6.65
CA ASP A 160 11.43 2.31 -6.86
C ASP A 160 11.00 3.78 -6.87
N ALA A 161 9.71 4.06 -7.08
CA ALA A 161 9.14 5.41 -7.09
C ALA A 161 8.24 5.71 -5.88
N PHE A 162 8.05 4.74 -4.97
CA PHE A 162 7.24 4.93 -3.78
C PHE A 162 7.95 5.80 -2.74
N GLY A 163 7.32 6.91 -2.36
CA GLY A 163 7.81 7.78 -1.31
C GLY A 163 8.66 8.96 -1.77
N ILE A 164 9.34 9.56 -0.81
CA ILE A 164 10.07 10.83 -0.94
C ILE A 164 11.57 10.54 -1.05
N ASP A 165 12.25 11.27 -1.92
CA ASP A 165 13.70 11.25 -2.01
C ASP A 165 14.35 11.92 -0.79
N ALA A 166 15.25 11.20 -0.14
CA ALA A 166 15.99 11.69 1.03
C ALA A 166 17.40 12.18 0.66
N THR A 167 17.80 12.11 -0.61
CA THR A 167 19.13 12.52 -1.08
C THR A 167 19.40 13.97 -0.68
N GLY A 168 20.56 14.20 -0.06
CA GLY A 168 20.93 15.47 0.56
C GLY A 168 20.86 15.45 2.09
N ALA A 169 20.15 14.50 2.71
CA ALA A 169 20.15 14.35 4.16
C ALA A 169 21.53 14.01 4.71
N GLU A 170 22.32 13.25 3.95
CA GLU A 170 23.70 12.87 4.27
C GLU A 170 24.71 14.03 4.16
N LEU A 171 24.34 15.12 3.49
CA LEU A 171 25.16 16.34 3.39
C LEU A 171 25.03 17.21 4.64
N LEU A 172 23.90 17.11 5.34
CA LEU A 172 23.63 17.88 6.53
C LEU A 172 24.28 17.24 7.77
N PRO A 173 24.59 18.02 8.83
CA PRO A 173 25.15 17.49 10.05
C PRO A 173 24.26 16.39 10.69
N PRO A 174 24.84 15.37 11.35
CA PRO A 174 24.06 14.28 11.96
C PRO A 174 23.08 14.68 13.07
N ASP A 175 23.27 15.87 13.66
CA ASP A 175 22.40 16.46 14.67
C ASP A 175 21.37 17.45 14.09
N THR A 176 21.23 17.49 12.76
CA THR A 176 20.10 18.16 12.08
C THR A 176 18.78 17.63 12.60
N VAL A 177 17.88 18.55 12.95
CA VAL A 177 16.51 18.26 13.36
C VAL A 177 15.58 18.56 12.19
N TYR A 178 14.68 17.63 11.93
CA TYR A 178 13.64 17.72 10.92
C TYR A 178 12.29 17.68 11.62
N THR A 179 11.47 18.71 11.43
CA THR A 179 10.10 18.78 11.95
C THR A 179 9.10 18.96 10.82
N ILE A 180 7.88 18.46 10.98
CA ILE A 180 6.80 18.59 10.00
C ILE A 180 5.53 19.19 10.60
N GLY A 181 4.80 19.95 9.80
CA GLY A 181 3.47 20.44 10.12
C GLY A 181 3.43 21.61 11.11
N GLU A 182 2.22 22.03 11.48
CA GLU A 182 1.98 23.20 12.33
C GLU A 182 2.51 23.02 13.77
N TYR A 183 2.61 21.77 14.24
CA TYR A 183 3.02 21.45 15.61
C TYR A 183 4.49 21.06 15.75
N ASP A 184 5.28 21.20 14.67
CA ASP A 184 6.71 20.86 14.66
C ASP A 184 6.99 19.41 15.13
N ASP A 185 6.21 18.44 14.63
CA ASP A 185 6.40 17.04 14.98
C ASP A 185 7.77 16.54 14.48
N ASP A 186 8.59 15.99 15.38
CA ASP A 186 9.95 15.54 15.07
C ASP A 186 9.94 14.27 14.20
N VAL A 187 10.43 14.42 12.97
CA VAL A 187 10.56 13.34 11.97
C VAL A 187 12.03 13.03 11.66
N SER A 188 12.96 13.53 12.47
CA SER A 188 14.41 13.36 12.24
C SER A 188 14.85 11.90 12.21
N ALA A 189 14.12 11.02 12.91
CA ALA A 189 14.40 9.58 12.90
C ALA A 189 14.33 9.00 11.48
N VAL A 190 13.42 9.50 10.65
CA VAL A 190 13.20 9.05 9.27
C VAL A 190 14.43 9.32 8.41
N PHE A 191 14.94 10.55 8.43
CA PHE A 191 16.11 10.96 7.65
C PHE A 191 17.38 10.27 8.16
N ARG A 192 17.55 10.15 9.48
CA ARG A 192 18.67 9.38 10.05
C ARG A 192 18.61 7.90 9.65
N ALA A 193 17.42 7.31 9.62
CA ALA A 193 17.24 5.96 9.14
C ALA A 193 17.64 5.88 7.67
N ALA A 194 17.12 6.75 6.79
CA ALA A 194 17.46 6.75 5.36
C ALA A 194 18.99 6.79 5.14
N VAL A 195 19.69 7.70 5.81
CA VAL A 195 21.16 7.77 5.77
C VAL A 195 21.82 6.47 6.28
N GLY A 196 21.31 5.90 7.38
CA GLY A 196 21.80 4.64 7.95
C GLY A 196 21.58 3.41 7.08
N TRP A 197 20.62 3.46 6.15
CA TRP A 197 20.28 2.39 5.21
C TRP A 197 20.86 2.60 3.80
N ALA A 198 21.75 3.57 3.62
CA ALA A 198 22.42 3.84 2.34
C ALA A 198 23.01 2.56 1.72
N ALA A 199 22.78 2.39 0.43
CA ALA A 199 23.37 1.31 -0.35
C ALA A 199 24.91 1.51 -0.50
N PRO A 200 25.67 0.47 -0.89
CA PRO A 200 27.14 0.56 -1.00
C PRO A 200 27.66 1.62 -1.98
N ASP A 201 26.84 2.04 -2.94
CA ASP A 201 27.12 3.12 -3.90
C ASP A 201 26.75 4.53 -3.36
N GLY A 202 26.23 4.60 -2.14
CA GLY A 202 25.80 5.84 -1.49
C GLY A 202 24.34 6.21 -1.75
N THR A 203 23.61 5.45 -2.56
CA THR A 203 22.18 5.73 -2.82
C THR A 203 21.36 5.53 -1.55
N LEU A 204 20.58 6.55 -1.17
CA LEU A 204 19.65 6.46 -0.06
C LEU A 204 18.35 5.77 -0.50
N PRO A 205 17.69 4.98 0.38
CA PRO A 205 16.34 4.53 0.11
C PRO A 205 15.38 5.72 0.12
N ARG A 206 14.32 5.65 -0.70
CA ARG A 206 13.20 6.57 -0.58
C ARG A 206 12.52 6.36 0.77
N ILE A 207 12.04 7.44 1.37
CA ILE A 207 11.24 7.42 2.58
C ILE A 207 9.80 7.05 2.19
N PRO A 208 9.26 5.91 2.64
CA PRO A 208 7.87 5.51 2.36
C PRO A 208 6.87 6.60 2.72
N ALA A 209 6.10 7.07 1.73
CA ALA A 209 5.13 8.15 1.89
C ALA A 209 4.14 8.16 0.70
N PHE A 210 2.88 8.54 0.94
CA PHE A 210 1.90 8.75 -0.13
C PHE A 210 1.95 10.19 -0.67
N GLY A 211 1.20 10.47 -1.73
CA GLY A 211 1.19 11.78 -2.38
C GLY A 211 0.58 12.89 -1.51
N GLY A 212 1.26 14.04 -1.51
CA GLY A 212 0.86 15.29 -0.86
C GLY A 212 1.98 16.33 -0.85
N THR A 213 1.76 17.38 -0.07
CA THR A 213 2.73 18.43 0.23
C THR A 213 3.28 18.21 1.65
N TYR A 214 4.60 18.12 1.78
CA TYR A 214 5.30 17.89 3.05
C TYR A 214 6.10 19.15 3.43
N PRO A 215 5.57 20.01 4.33
CA PRO A 215 6.29 21.19 4.81
C PRO A 215 7.29 20.78 5.89
N LEU A 216 8.56 20.65 5.50
CA LEU A 216 9.65 20.17 6.35
C LEU A 216 10.48 21.35 6.86
N THR A 217 10.42 21.62 8.16
CA THR A 217 11.32 22.58 8.79
C THR A 217 12.62 21.86 9.17
N ILE A 218 13.75 22.41 8.72
CA ILE A 218 15.07 21.84 8.90
C ILE A 218 15.89 22.79 9.78
N THR A 219 16.32 22.31 10.94
CA THR A 219 17.17 23.04 11.88
C THR A 219 18.54 22.38 11.95
N VAL A 220 19.55 23.07 11.44
CA VAL A 220 20.96 22.72 11.62
C VAL A 220 21.51 23.50 12.80
N PRO A 221 21.95 22.85 13.90
CA PRO A 221 22.46 23.54 15.08
C PRO A 221 23.91 24.05 14.89
N GLY A 222 24.33 24.96 15.79
CA GLY A 222 25.73 25.39 15.91
C GLY A 222 26.08 26.71 15.20
N ASP A 223 27.36 27.07 15.25
CA ASP A 223 27.89 28.28 14.61
C ASP A 223 27.86 28.12 13.08
N GLY A 224 27.04 28.92 12.41
CA GLY A 224 26.75 28.75 10.98
C GLY A 224 25.57 27.82 10.69
N GLY A 225 24.87 27.35 11.73
CA GLY A 225 23.60 26.66 11.61
C GLY A 225 22.48 27.56 11.08
N PHE A 226 21.36 26.95 10.71
CA PHE A 226 20.19 27.63 10.17
C PHE A 226 18.89 26.95 10.59
N THR A 227 17.79 27.65 10.40
CA THR A 227 16.45 27.05 10.43
C THR A 227 15.67 27.62 9.26
N ASP A 228 15.23 26.75 8.37
CA ASP A 228 14.46 27.12 7.18
C ASP A 228 13.52 25.98 6.80
N THR A 229 12.48 26.29 6.02
CA THR A 229 11.44 25.34 5.64
C THR A 229 11.60 24.95 4.18
N LEU A 230 11.74 23.65 3.94
CA LEU A 230 11.70 23.00 2.65
C LEU A 230 10.30 22.43 2.40
N VAL A 231 9.69 22.77 1.27
CA VAL A 231 8.40 22.18 0.87
C VAL A 231 8.63 21.10 -0.17
N LEU A 232 8.41 19.85 0.21
CA LEU A 232 8.50 18.71 -0.71
C LEU A 232 7.13 18.42 -1.31
N LYS A 233 7.03 18.42 -2.64
CA LYS A 233 5.79 18.18 -3.37
C LYS A 233 5.92 16.93 -4.23
N THR A 234 5.10 15.94 -3.95
CA THR A 234 5.06 14.70 -4.72
C THR A 234 4.39 14.90 -6.08
N SER A 235 4.81 14.17 -7.11
CA SER A 235 4.24 14.25 -8.47
C SER A 235 3.09 13.26 -8.71
N THR A 236 2.94 12.25 -7.85
CA THR A 236 1.91 11.22 -7.96
C THR A 236 1.29 10.86 -6.60
N PHE A 237 0.20 10.08 -6.60
CA PHE A 237 -0.43 9.61 -5.36
C PHE A 237 0.47 8.72 -4.49
N TYR A 238 1.57 8.22 -5.02
CA TYR A 238 2.51 7.33 -4.33
C TYR A 238 3.88 8.00 -4.08
N GLY A 239 4.01 9.32 -4.29
CA GLY A 239 5.28 10.02 -4.24
C GLY A 239 5.74 10.40 -5.65
N GLY A 240 6.39 9.47 -6.35
CA GLY A 240 6.99 9.72 -7.66
C GLY A 240 8.24 10.60 -7.56
N ASP A 241 8.70 11.11 -8.70
CA ASP A 241 9.96 11.83 -8.88
C ASP A 241 9.92 13.33 -8.50
N GLY A 242 8.76 13.86 -8.11
CA GLY A 242 8.58 15.31 -7.86
C GLY A 242 9.47 15.90 -6.76
N THR A 243 10.01 15.05 -5.88
CA THR A 243 10.88 15.45 -4.76
C THR A 243 12.37 15.21 -5.02
N ASP A 244 12.73 14.60 -6.15
CA ASP A 244 14.09 14.09 -6.37
C ASP A 244 15.11 15.23 -6.44
N GLY A 245 16.18 15.12 -5.65
CA GLY A 245 17.25 16.10 -5.53
C GLY A 245 16.84 17.43 -4.86
N VAL A 246 15.60 17.56 -4.38
CA VAL A 246 15.11 18.81 -3.78
C VAL A 246 15.80 19.08 -2.44
N LEU A 247 16.00 18.06 -1.61
CA LEU A 247 16.72 18.19 -0.34
C LEU A 247 18.22 18.41 -0.53
N GLU A 248 18.84 17.77 -1.53
CA GLU A 248 20.23 18.04 -1.93
C GLU A 248 20.41 19.51 -2.37
N ALA A 249 19.55 20.00 -3.26
CA ALA A 249 19.58 21.39 -3.70
C ALA A 249 19.38 22.38 -2.54
N PHE A 250 18.51 22.03 -1.58
CA PHE A 250 18.32 22.80 -0.35
C PHE A 250 19.59 22.83 0.50
N ALA A 251 20.22 21.68 0.77
CA ALA A 251 21.47 21.60 1.53
C ALA A 251 22.57 22.47 0.88
N HIS A 252 22.74 22.38 -0.44
CA HIS A 252 23.69 23.19 -1.20
C HIS A 252 23.38 24.69 -1.13
N ALA A 253 22.11 25.10 -1.15
CA ALA A 253 21.72 26.50 -1.00
C ALA A 253 22.14 27.09 0.37
N HIS A 254 22.27 26.24 1.39
CA HIS A 254 22.76 26.60 2.72
C HIS A 254 24.27 26.32 2.93
N GLY A 255 24.98 25.89 1.90
CA GLY A 255 26.45 25.76 1.91
C GLY A 255 26.99 24.41 2.38
N PHE A 256 26.17 23.35 2.35
CA PHE A 256 26.56 21.96 2.61
C PHE A 256 26.84 21.20 1.32
#